data_AF-A0A151WLL5-F1
#
_entry.id   AF-A0A151WLL5-F1
#
_cell.length_a   1.000
_cell.length_b   1.000
_cell.length_c   1.000
_cell.angle_alpha   90.00
_cell.angle_beta   90.00
_cell.angle_gamma   90.00
#
_symmetry.space_group_name_H-M   'P 1'
#
loop_
_entity.id
_entity.type
_entity.pdbx_description
1 polymer ?
#
loop_
_entity_poly.entity_id
_entity_poly.type
_entity_poly.pdbx_seq_one_letter_code
_entity_poly.pdbx_strand_id
1 'polypeptide(L)'
;MARLSLIVTIIAVALACVFAEKELYSDRYDDINIQEILANEKLRMQYYNCFLGIAPCRTADAKFFAGVIGEAIRTQCSKCTEKQKNLFDILVDWYTKNKPEEWETFVKKTIENIQNKNV
;
A
#
# COMPACT_ATOMS: atom_id res chain seq x y z
N MET A 1 -14.97 12.73 44.33
CA MET A 1 -14.16 13.56 43.39
C MET A 1 -13.21 12.71 42.54
N ALA A 2 -12.44 11.78 43.11
CA ALA A 2 -11.52 10.91 42.35
C ALA A 2 -12.21 10.06 41.25
N ARG A 3 -13.39 9.48 41.53
CA ARG A 3 -14.14 8.67 40.54
C ARG A 3 -14.64 9.48 39.34
N LEU A 4 -15.08 10.72 39.56
CA LEU A 4 -15.55 11.60 38.49
C LEU A 4 -14.37 12.04 37.60
N SER A 5 -13.23 12.37 38.23
CA SER A 5 -11.99 12.70 37.53
C SER A 5 -11.53 11.53 36.65
N LEU A 6 -11.53 10.29 37.18
CA LEU A 6 -11.09 9.10 36.46
C LEU A 6 -11.98 8.77 35.25
N ILE A 7 -13.30 9.00 35.36
CA ILE A 7 -14.24 8.85 34.24
C ILE A 7 -13.97 9.90 33.15
N VAL A 8 -13.74 11.16 33.54
CA VAL A 8 -13.42 12.23 32.59
C VAL A 8 -12.12 11.94 31.85
N THR A 9 -11.08 11.44 32.54
CA THR A 9 -9.82 11.07 31.90
C THR A 9 -9.96 9.90 30.93
N ILE A 10 -10.74 8.86 31.28
CA ILE A 10 -11.00 7.73 30.38
C ILE A 10 -11.75 8.18 29.12
N ILE A 11 -12.77 9.04 29.28
CA ILE A 11 -13.52 9.59 28.14
C ILE A 11 -12.62 10.46 27.26
N ALA A 12 -11.76 11.30 27.85
CA ALA A 12 -10.82 12.12 27.11
C ALA A 12 -9.79 11.30 26.30
N VAL A 13 -9.26 10.22 26.89
CA VAL A 13 -8.34 9.30 26.20
C VAL A 13 -9.06 8.53 25.08
N ALA A 14 -10.27 8.04 25.33
CA ALA A 14 -11.07 7.36 24.31
C ALA A 14 -11.41 8.28 23.12
N LEU A 15 -11.77 9.54 23.39
CA LEU A 15 -12.03 10.53 22.35
C LEU A 15 -10.74 10.87 21.57
N ALA A 16 -9.60 11.05 22.24
CA ALA A 16 -8.32 11.30 21.59
C ALA A 16 -7.90 10.17 20.63
N CYS A 17 -8.23 8.90 20.96
CA CYS A 17 -8.00 7.77 20.05
C CYS A 17 -8.92 7.76 18.82
N VAL A 18 -10.10 8.37 18.88
CA VAL A 18 -11.07 8.43 17.77
C VAL A 18 -10.73 9.56 16.78
N PHE A 19 -10.16 10.67 17.26
CA PHE A 19 -9.81 11.83 16.43
C PHE A 19 -8.39 11.78 15.84
N ALA A 20 -7.67 10.67 15.98
CA ALA A 20 -6.40 10.50 15.27
C ALA A 20 -6.69 10.39 13.76
N GLU A 21 -6.56 11.51 13.03
CA GLU A 21 -6.55 11.49 11.57
C GLU A 21 -5.46 10.54 11.11
N LYS A 22 -5.84 9.48 10.38
CA LYS A 22 -4.87 8.57 9.78
C LYS A 22 -4.16 9.32 8.68
N GLU A 23 -2.85 9.51 8.83
CA GLU A 23 -2.01 10.01 7.74
C GLU A 23 -2.07 9.03 6.56
N LEU A 24 -2.74 9.44 5.49
CA LEU A 24 -2.84 8.68 4.25
C LEU A 24 -1.65 8.97 3.34
N TYR A 25 -1.37 8.05 2.42
CA TYR A 25 -0.48 8.33 1.30
C TYR A 25 -1.05 9.45 0.42
N SER A 26 -0.18 10.15 -0.29
CA SER A 26 -0.61 11.17 -1.26
C SER A 26 -1.55 10.54 -2.31
N ASP A 27 -2.63 11.24 -2.62
CA ASP A 27 -3.64 10.89 -3.61
C ASP A 27 -3.26 11.31 -5.05
N ARG A 28 -2.08 11.91 -5.24
CA ARG A 28 -1.62 12.49 -6.51
C ARG A 28 -1.73 11.53 -7.71
N TYR A 29 -1.61 10.23 -7.47
CA TYR A 29 -1.60 9.20 -8.51
C TYR A 29 -2.79 8.25 -8.43
N ASP A 30 -3.86 8.62 -7.73
CA ASP A 30 -5.03 7.76 -7.54
C ASP A 30 -5.86 7.57 -8.82
N ASP A 31 -5.69 8.43 -9.82
CA ASP A 31 -6.36 8.32 -11.12
C ASP A 31 -5.56 7.48 -12.14
N ILE A 32 -4.56 6.72 -11.68
CA ILE A 32 -3.83 5.78 -12.52
C ILE A 32 -4.76 4.72 -13.11
N ASN A 33 -4.63 4.47 -14.41
CA ASN A 33 -5.43 3.45 -15.09
C ASN A 33 -4.81 2.05 -14.90
N ILE A 34 -5.12 1.41 -13.77
CA ILE A 34 -4.61 0.08 -13.48
C ILE A 34 -5.04 -0.98 -14.51
N GLN A 35 -6.24 -0.86 -15.08
CA GLN A 35 -6.76 -1.82 -16.06
C GLN A 35 -5.92 -1.81 -17.34
N GLU A 36 -5.54 -0.64 -17.82
CA GLU A 36 -4.64 -0.49 -18.97
C GLU A 36 -3.25 -1.06 -18.69
N ILE A 37 -2.71 -0.81 -17.49
CA ILE A 37 -1.42 -1.37 -17.07
C ILE A 37 -1.46 -2.89 -17.05
N LEU A 38 -2.51 -3.48 -16.45
CA LEU A 38 -2.67 -4.93 -16.35
C LEU A 38 -2.91 -5.59 -17.70
N ALA A 39 -3.68 -4.97 -18.59
CA ALA A 39 -3.97 -5.48 -19.93
C ALA A 39 -2.75 -5.48 -20.86
N ASN A 40 -1.82 -4.52 -20.68
CA ASN A 40 -0.64 -4.39 -21.51
C ASN A 40 0.58 -5.08 -20.87
N GLU A 41 0.96 -6.26 -21.37
CA GLU A 41 2.09 -7.03 -20.84
C GLU A 41 3.40 -6.23 -20.75
N LYS A 42 3.74 -5.46 -21.79
CA LYS A 42 4.96 -4.66 -21.80
C LYS A 42 4.93 -3.60 -20.69
N LEU A 43 3.77 -2.98 -20.45
CA LEU A 43 3.61 -1.98 -19.40
C LEU A 43 3.61 -2.65 -18.02
N ARG A 44 2.81 -3.70 -17.82
CA ARG A 44 2.76 -4.50 -16.59
C ARG A 44 4.15 -4.94 -16.13
N MET A 45 4.95 -5.48 -17.05
CA MET A 45 6.32 -5.93 -16.75
C MET A 45 7.27 -4.77 -16.42
N GLN A 46 7.04 -3.56 -16.93
CA GLN A 46 7.81 -2.39 -16.51
C GLN A 46 7.55 -2.05 -15.04
N TYR A 47 6.29 -2.06 -14.60
CA TYR A 47 5.94 -1.84 -13.19
C TYR A 47 6.48 -2.97 -12.31
N TYR A 48 6.25 -4.23 -12.71
CA TYR A 48 6.70 -5.40 -11.96
C TYR A 48 8.21 -5.38 -11.71
N ASN A 49 9.01 -5.19 -12.76
CA ASN A 49 10.47 -5.14 -12.66
C ASN A 49 10.96 -3.92 -11.86
N CYS A 50 10.25 -2.79 -11.95
CA CYS A 50 10.50 -1.60 -11.13
C CYS A 50 10.26 -1.89 -9.64
N PHE A 51 9.13 -2.49 -9.28
CA PHE A 51 8.79 -2.74 -7.88
C PHE A 51 9.71 -3.79 -7.24
N LEU A 52 10.24 -4.72 -8.06
CA LEU A 52 11.26 -5.68 -7.63
C LEU A 52 12.70 -5.14 -7.63
N GLY A 53 12.92 -3.90 -8.08
CA GLY A 53 14.26 -3.31 -8.17
C GLY A 53 15.15 -3.90 -9.27
N ILE A 54 14.58 -4.64 -10.22
CA ILE A 54 15.29 -5.24 -11.37
C ILE A 54 15.59 -4.18 -12.44
N ALA A 55 14.71 -3.18 -12.56
CA ALA A 55 14.83 -2.08 -13.51
C ALA A 55 14.41 -0.76 -12.86
N PRO A 56 14.84 0.41 -13.39
CA PRO A 56 14.39 1.69 -12.86
C PRO A 56 12.91 1.95 -13.17
N CYS A 57 12.19 2.49 -12.18
CA CYS A 57 10.83 3.00 -12.34
C CYS A 57 10.79 4.19 -13.30
N ARG A 58 10.01 4.06 -14.38
CA ARG A 58 10.01 5.02 -15.51
C ARG A 58 9.11 6.22 -15.27
N THR A 59 7.97 6.02 -14.62
CA THR A 59 6.97 7.06 -14.38
C THR A 59 6.97 7.51 -12.92
N ALA A 60 6.38 8.66 -12.64
CA ALA A 60 6.37 9.25 -11.30
C ALA A 60 5.42 8.48 -10.35
N ASP A 61 4.32 7.97 -10.89
CA ASP A 61 3.39 7.07 -10.21
C ASP A 61 4.06 5.73 -9.86
N ALA A 62 4.78 5.09 -10.79
CA ALA A 62 5.50 3.85 -10.52
C ALA A 62 6.55 4.04 -9.40
N LYS A 63 7.26 5.17 -9.40
CA LYS A 63 8.21 5.51 -8.32
C LYS A 63 7.50 5.67 -6.98
N PHE A 64 6.36 6.35 -6.97
CA PHE A 64 5.55 6.54 -5.78
C PHE A 64 5.06 5.21 -5.22
N PHE A 65 4.38 4.41 -6.04
CA PHE A 65 3.85 3.11 -5.61
C PHE A 65 4.96 2.14 -5.20
N ALA A 66 6.09 2.07 -5.91
CA ALA A 66 7.24 1.27 -5.49
C ALA A 66 7.78 1.67 -4.10
N GLY A 67 7.68 2.95 -3.75
CA GLY A 67 8.09 3.47 -2.44
C GLY A 67 7.19 3.05 -1.28
N VAL A 68 5.88 2.88 -1.54
CA VAL A 68 4.88 2.60 -0.49
C VAL A 68 4.34 1.17 -0.48
N ILE A 69 4.44 0.43 -1.60
CA ILE A 69 3.79 -0.87 -1.78
C ILE A 69 4.21 -1.90 -0.72
N GLY A 70 5.46 -1.84 -0.26
CA GLY A 70 5.94 -2.71 0.80
C GLY A 70 5.26 -2.45 2.13
N GLU A 71 5.20 -1.20 2.57
CA GLU A 71 4.46 -0.84 3.78
C GLU A 71 2.97 -1.18 3.61
N ALA A 72 2.37 -0.86 2.46
CA ALA A 72 0.97 -1.15 2.17
C ALA A 72 0.65 -2.65 2.30
N ILE A 73 1.50 -3.55 1.79
CA ILE A 73 1.32 -5.00 1.98
C ILE A 73 1.44 -5.38 3.46
N ARG A 74 2.48 -4.88 4.14
CA ARG A 74 2.76 -5.22 5.56
C ARG A 74 1.65 -4.76 6.50
N THR A 75 1.09 -3.58 6.27
CA THR A 75 0.10 -2.95 7.15
C THR A 75 -1.33 -3.12 6.66
N GLN A 76 -1.55 -3.94 5.63
CA GLN A 76 -2.87 -4.15 5.02
C GLN A 76 -3.52 -2.83 4.60
N CYS A 77 -2.74 -2.00 3.90
CA CYS A 77 -3.16 -0.72 3.33
C CYS A 77 -3.69 0.29 4.38
N SER A 78 -3.15 0.27 5.61
CA SER A 78 -3.61 1.13 6.71
C SER A 78 -3.56 2.64 6.42
N LYS A 79 -2.69 3.06 5.49
CA LYS A 79 -2.51 4.44 5.01
C LYS A 79 -3.00 4.65 3.57
N CYS A 80 -3.59 3.66 2.93
CA CYS A 80 -4.08 3.78 1.56
C CYS A 80 -5.36 4.65 1.53
N THR A 81 -5.50 5.49 0.51
CA THR A 81 -6.78 6.12 0.17
C THR A 81 -7.81 5.07 -0.25
N GLU A 82 -9.10 5.42 -0.29
CA GLU A 82 -10.13 4.50 -0.79
C GLU A 82 -9.90 4.11 -2.26
N LYS A 83 -9.40 5.03 -3.10
CA LYS A 83 -9.02 4.70 -4.48
C LYS A 83 -7.83 3.73 -4.50
N GLN A 84 -6.81 3.95 -3.69
CA GLN A 84 -5.64 3.05 -3.61
C GLN A 84 -6.00 1.64 -3.13
N LYS A 85 -6.94 1.51 -2.19
CA LYS A 85 -7.46 0.19 -1.78
C LYS A 85 -8.13 -0.53 -2.95
N ASN A 86 -9.02 0.16 -3.68
CA ASN A 86 -9.66 -0.42 -4.86
C ASN A 86 -8.65 -0.79 -5.94
N LEU A 87 -7.63 0.05 -6.19
CA LEU A 87 -6.54 -0.27 -7.11
C LEU A 87 -5.76 -1.51 -6.65
N PHE A 88 -5.47 -1.62 -5.35
CA PHE A 88 -4.78 -2.77 -4.79
C PHE A 88 -5.63 -4.05 -4.90
N ASP A 89 -6.92 -3.99 -4.66
CA ASP A 89 -7.82 -5.14 -4.81
C ASP A 89 -7.88 -5.63 -6.26
N ILE A 90 -7.96 -4.72 -7.23
CA ILE A 90 -7.90 -5.05 -8.66
C ILE A 90 -6.55 -5.70 -9.02
N LEU A 91 -5.44 -5.15 -8.50
CA LEU A 91 -4.10 -5.70 -8.70
C LEU A 91 -4.03 -7.15 -8.22
N VAL A 92 -4.43 -7.37 -6.96
CA VAL A 92 -4.39 -8.68 -6.30
C VAL A 92 -5.29 -9.68 -7.04
N ASP A 93 -6.52 -9.30 -7.35
CA ASP A 93 -7.48 -10.17 -8.05
C ASP A 93 -6.95 -10.61 -9.42
N TRP A 94 -6.41 -9.66 -10.20
CA TRP A 94 -5.86 -9.97 -11.51
C TRP A 94 -4.64 -10.89 -11.42
N TYR A 95 -3.67 -10.58 -10.56
CA TYR A 95 -2.44 -11.37 -10.45
C TYR A 95 -2.70 -12.77 -9.90
N THR A 96 -3.55 -12.92 -8.88
CA THR A 96 -3.88 -14.24 -8.31
C THR A 96 -4.63 -15.14 -9.30
N LYS A 97 -5.44 -14.56 -10.20
CA LYS A 97 -6.15 -15.31 -11.26
C LYS A 97 -5.27 -15.63 -12.47
N ASN A 98 -4.44 -14.68 -12.92
CA ASN A 98 -3.76 -14.78 -14.21
C ASN A 98 -2.28 -15.20 -14.09
N LYS A 99 -1.60 -14.81 -13.00
CA LYS A 99 -0.15 -14.93 -12.81
C LYS A 99 0.22 -15.22 -11.33
N PRO A 100 -0.30 -16.32 -10.73
CA PRO A 100 -0.15 -16.57 -9.29
C PRO A 100 1.31 -16.75 -8.84
N GLU A 101 2.17 -17.36 -9.66
CA GLU A 101 3.59 -17.52 -9.35
C GLU A 101 4.35 -16.18 -9.33
N GLU A 102 4.01 -15.26 -10.25
CA GLU A 102 4.57 -13.91 -10.29
C GLU A 102 4.12 -13.12 -9.05
N TRP A 103 2.87 -13.31 -8.62
CA TRP A 103 2.32 -12.71 -7.41
C TRP A 103 3.03 -13.18 -6.13
N GLU A 104 3.20 -14.49 -5.97
CA GLU A 104 3.88 -15.07 -4.82
C GLU A 104 5.33 -14.56 -4.74
N THR A 105 6.04 -14.59 -5.87
CA THR A 105 7.40 -14.04 -5.98
C THR A 105 7.44 -12.56 -5.61
N PHE A 106 6.45 -11.79 -6.07
CA PHE A 106 6.35 -10.36 -5.79
C PHE A 106 6.18 -10.07 -4.31
N VAL A 107 5.21 -10.73 -3.65
CA VAL A 107 4.93 -10.56 -2.22
C VAL A 107 6.15 -10.96 -1.40
N LYS A 108 6.74 -12.13 -1.68
CA LYS A 108 7.94 -12.63 -0.98
C LYS A 108 9.08 -11.62 -1.04
N LYS A 109 9.48 -11.21 -2.25
CA LYS A 109 10.59 -10.26 -2.44
C LYS A 109 10.30 -8.90 -1.81
N THR A 110 9.05 -8.45 -1.88
CA THR A 110 8.66 -7.17 -1.29
C THR A 110 8.80 -7.21 0.24
N ILE A 111 8.39 -8.31 0.89
CA ILE A 111 8.54 -8.50 2.34
C ILE A 111 10.02 -8.60 2.73
N GLU A 112 10.82 -9.37 2.00
CA GLU A 112 12.28 -9.48 2.21
C GLU A 112 12.97 -8.11 2.10
N ASN A 113 12.62 -7.31 1.08
CA ASN A 113 13.19 -5.98 0.88
C ASN A 113 12.86 -5.00 2.02
N ILE A 114 11.69 -5.13 2.66
CA ILE A 114 11.35 -4.32 3.84
C ILE A 114 12.22 -4.72 5.02
N GLN A 115 12.43 -6.02 5.25
CA GLN A 115 13.24 -6.51 6.37
C GLN A 115 14.68 -6.03 6.26
N ASN A 116 15.26 -6.09 5.06
CA ASN A 116 16.64 -5.66 4.81
C ASN A 116 16.86 -4.14 4.91
N LYS A 117 15.80 -3.33 4.74
CA LYS A 117 15.89 -1.87 4.92
C LYS A 117 15.85 -1.42 6.39
N ASN A 118 15.50 -2.31 7.32
CA ASN A 118 15.47 -2.01 8.76
C ASN A 118 16.76 -2.46 9.48
N VAL A 119 17.81 -2.83 8.72
CA VAL A 119 19.15 -3.18 9.20
C VAL A 119 20.14 -2.12 8.76
#